data_AF-A0A1F5BMV4-F1
#
_entry.id   AF-A0A1F5BMV4-F1
#
_cell.length_a   1.000
_cell.length_b   1.000
_cell.length_c   1.000
_cell.angle_alpha   90.00
_cell.angle_beta   90.00
_cell.angle_gamma   90.00
#
_symmetry.space_group_name_H-M   'P 1'
#
loop_
_entity.id
_entity.type
_entity.pdbx_description
1 polymer ?
#
loop_
_entity_poly.entity_id
_entity_poly.type
_entity_poly.pdbx_seq_one_letter_code
_entity_poly.pdbx_strand_id
1 'polypeptide(L)'
;MTRKVFRLGIFLALGLILAEAVSRPPDPISKGQAGRLDDIFSQGRKAFYQGLRLDFGLHPQRFQLTLADAQKILEAESNIPNLYERVINLVYIRTAPYFRRLLEKGDRNSSEEFETRFVSLSREAAALFVQSLFQEPSRDGRSAEGLRDLREGRLQLVLSSLSSEEKEPVRPHKDNGHSSGEELSGFRGLEVIQAKSAQAVSRGTGVRVVVLDSGSDEPSEPGSEPSPVPRLFVPLAGGTQAPWLDTAISPDRSRPSGGWASSLVAAVAPESQIRVFGIIRDSRPVYPLWPAYQVSQGIHKAVDSGTDIILVTAVFDKDFPFLKDACAYAYKKNVVVICPNAAGPLDQDNPEKPTHFPAHYNTTVAVAGVVPGARGIPVPWEKSELSHYTTCAAPTAVAGRGNPATSGSLAPDNAPAAALVTGTAALICSLLPKTGEELSGQYVQRIYEILCRSCDSKILGQPSFHPRTGYGLINADRAVRKEVGAYREKMNQVETRFKKRMEERAVQEQKEKKN
;
A
#
# COMPACT_ATOMS: atom_id res chain seq x y z
N MET A 1 30.46 37.85 -29.95
CA MET A 1 30.28 37.35 -28.56
C MET A 1 28.92 37.69 -27.93
N THR A 2 28.01 38.41 -28.60
CA THR A 2 26.80 39.00 -27.98
C THR A 2 25.48 38.26 -28.22
N ARG A 3 25.42 37.25 -29.11
CA ARG A 3 24.20 36.45 -29.34
C ARG A 3 24.04 35.19 -28.48
N LYS A 4 25.14 34.66 -27.91
CA LYS A 4 25.09 33.47 -27.03
C LYS A 4 24.66 33.79 -25.58
N VAL A 5 24.93 35.01 -25.10
CA VAL A 5 24.56 35.44 -23.74
C VAL A 5 23.04 35.70 -23.62
N PHE A 6 22.40 36.18 -24.69
CA PHE A 6 20.96 36.49 -24.67
C PHE A 6 20.07 35.24 -24.65
N ARG A 7 20.51 34.11 -25.24
CA ARG A 7 19.78 32.84 -25.19
C ARG A 7 19.92 32.14 -23.83
N LEU A 8 21.03 32.33 -23.12
CA LEU A 8 21.23 31.74 -21.79
C LEU A 8 20.37 32.43 -20.72
N GLY A 9 20.18 33.76 -20.82
CA GLY A 9 19.32 34.53 -19.91
C GLY A 9 17.82 34.20 -20.03
N ILE A 10 17.33 33.89 -21.24
CA ILE A 10 15.92 33.54 -21.47
C ILE A 10 15.61 32.11 -20.97
N PHE A 11 16.55 31.15 -21.10
CA PHE A 11 16.36 29.80 -20.55
C PHE A 11 16.45 29.76 -19.02
N LEU A 12 17.28 30.60 -18.39
CA LEU A 12 17.32 30.75 -16.93
C LEU A 12 16.05 31.43 -16.39
N ALA A 13 15.52 32.44 -17.09
CA ALA A 13 14.28 33.10 -16.69
C ALA A 13 13.04 32.20 -16.88
N LEU A 14 12.95 31.42 -17.96
CA LEU A 14 11.88 30.43 -18.14
C LEU A 14 12.01 29.23 -17.18
N GLY A 15 13.24 28.82 -16.84
CA GLY A 15 13.48 27.77 -15.84
C GLY A 15 13.08 28.18 -14.42
N LEU A 16 13.26 29.46 -14.06
CA LEU A 16 12.80 30.02 -12.79
C LEU A 16 11.27 30.20 -12.74
N ILE A 17 10.64 30.61 -13.85
CA ILE A 17 9.18 30.76 -13.93
C ILE A 17 8.47 29.39 -13.93
N LEU A 18 9.07 28.33 -14.48
CA LEU A 18 8.55 26.96 -14.39
C LEU A 18 8.82 26.29 -13.03
N ALA A 19 9.88 26.67 -12.31
CA ALA A 19 10.14 26.19 -10.95
C ALA A 19 9.19 26.83 -9.91
N GLU A 20 8.79 28.09 -10.10
CA GLU A 20 7.80 28.75 -9.24
C GLU A 20 6.35 28.29 -9.50
N ALA A 21 6.06 27.72 -10.66
CA ALA A 21 4.72 27.21 -10.98
C ALA A 21 4.41 25.82 -10.36
N VAL A 22 5.40 25.14 -9.75
CA VAL A 22 5.25 23.79 -9.19
C VAL A 22 5.12 23.76 -7.65
N SER A 23 5.16 24.90 -6.96
CA SER A 23 4.89 24.96 -5.51
C SER A 23 4.46 26.36 -5.05
N ARG A 24 3.45 26.97 -5.69
CA ARG A 24 2.67 27.97 -4.96
C ARG A 24 1.78 27.22 -3.96
N PRO A 25 1.89 27.47 -2.63
CA PRO A 25 0.83 27.05 -1.73
C PRO A 25 -0.49 27.67 -2.24
N PRO A 26 -1.63 26.97 -2.10
CA PRO A 26 -2.91 27.55 -2.46
C PRO A 26 -3.05 28.91 -1.77
N ASP A 27 -3.60 29.90 -2.50
CA ASP A 27 -3.87 31.21 -1.92
C ASP A 27 -4.63 31.02 -0.58
N PRO A 28 -4.26 31.74 0.49
CA PRO A 28 -4.88 31.56 1.79
C PRO A 28 -6.38 31.76 1.67
N ILE A 29 -7.14 30.74 2.10
CA ILE A 29 -8.60 30.74 2.15
C ILE A 29 -9.07 32.06 2.77
N SER A 30 -9.88 32.82 2.04
CA SER A 30 -10.38 34.11 2.54
C SER A 30 -11.14 33.94 3.86
N LYS A 31 -11.11 34.93 4.77
CA LYS A 31 -11.79 34.84 6.08
C LYS A 31 -13.27 34.44 5.99
N GLY A 32 -13.98 34.87 4.93
CA GLY A 32 -15.38 34.50 4.70
C GLY A 32 -15.57 33.04 4.25
N GLN A 33 -14.61 32.50 3.49
CA GLN A 33 -14.60 31.09 3.08
C GLN A 33 -14.21 30.17 4.24
N ALA A 34 -13.32 30.63 5.14
CA ALA A 34 -12.96 29.89 6.35
C ALA A 34 -14.17 29.66 7.28
N GLY A 35 -14.95 30.71 7.58
CA GLY A 35 -16.14 30.58 8.41
C GLY A 35 -17.20 29.63 7.82
N ARG A 36 -17.40 29.67 6.49
CA ARG A 36 -18.30 28.73 5.81
C ARG A 36 -17.83 27.28 5.90
N LEU A 37 -16.53 27.02 5.78
CA LEU A 37 -15.99 25.66 5.89
C LEU A 37 -16.16 25.11 7.31
N ASP A 38 -15.99 25.93 8.34
CA ASP A 38 -16.26 25.55 9.73
C ASP A 38 -17.75 25.19 9.93
N ASP A 39 -18.66 25.96 9.33
CA ASP A 39 -20.10 25.66 9.35
C ASP A 39 -20.40 24.33 8.65
N ILE A 40 -19.81 24.07 7.46
CA ILE A 40 -19.97 22.80 6.73
C ILE A 40 -19.44 21.63 7.56
N PHE A 41 -18.29 21.79 8.23
CA PHE A 41 -17.74 20.75 9.10
C PHE A 41 -18.66 20.44 10.28
N SER A 42 -19.24 21.49 10.89
CA SER A 42 -20.24 21.37 11.96
C SER A 42 -21.52 20.70 11.49
N GLN A 43 -22.00 21.02 10.29
CA GLN A 43 -23.14 20.35 9.67
C GLN A 43 -22.86 18.86 9.41
N GLY A 44 -21.67 18.54 8.89
CA GLY A 44 -21.21 17.16 8.73
C GLY A 44 -21.19 16.38 10.05
N ARG A 45 -20.64 17.00 11.12
CA ARG A 45 -20.63 16.41 12.47
C ARG A 45 -22.04 16.09 12.97
N LYS A 46 -22.98 17.04 12.83
CA LYS A 46 -24.40 16.83 13.20
C LYS A 46 -25.02 15.70 12.39
N ALA A 47 -24.80 15.68 11.08
CA ALA A 47 -25.32 14.65 10.19
C ALA A 47 -24.76 13.25 10.52
N PHE A 48 -23.47 13.16 10.87
CA PHE A 48 -22.82 11.92 11.31
C PHE A 48 -23.50 11.36 12.57
N TYR A 49 -23.61 12.16 13.64
CA TYR A 49 -24.19 11.65 14.90
C TYR A 49 -25.70 11.40 14.81
N GLN A 50 -26.43 12.11 13.94
CA GLN A 50 -27.82 11.78 13.63
C GLN A 50 -27.94 10.44 12.90
N GLY A 51 -27.13 10.25 11.85
CA GLY A 51 -27.07 8.99 11.10
C GLY A 51 -26.67 7.81 11.99
N LEU A 52 -25.65 8.00 12.83
CA LEU A 52 -25.18 6.99 13.78
C LEU A 52 -26.30 6.52 14.71
N ARG A 53 -27.06 7.45 15.32
CA ARG A 53 -28.17 7.10 16.21
C ARG A 53 -29.30 6.38 15.46
N LEU A 54 -29.61 6.81 14.24
CA LEU A 54 -30.65 6.20 13.42
C LEU A 54 -30.25 4.78 12.98
N ASP A 55 -29.10 4.64 12.34
CA ASP A 55 -28.61 3.39 11.77
C ASP A 55 -28.37 2.36 12.87
N PHE A 56 -27.75 2.77 14.00
CA PHE A 56 -27.56 1.90 15.16
C PHE A 56 -28.90 1.54 15.81
N GLY A 57 -29.80 2.52 15.99
CA GLY A 57 -31.09 2.34 16.64
C GLY A 57 -31.98 1.34 15.91
N LEU A 58 -31.90 1.33 14.57
CA LEU A 58 -32.65 0.42 13.69
C LEU A 58 -31.90 -0.89 13.39
N HIS A 59 -30.63 -1.03 13.80
CA HIS A 59 -29.83 -2.19 13.43
C HIS A 59 -30.38 -3.47 14.08
N PRO A 60 -30.72 -4.52 13.29
CA PRO A 60 -31.36 -5.72 13.82
C PRO A 60 -30.48 -6.45 14.82
N GLN A 61 -29.15 -6.37 14.69
CA GLN A 61 -28.19 -7.07 15.54
C GLN A 61 -27.71 -6.23 16.75
N ARG A 62 -28.30 -5.06 17.04
CA ARG A 62 -27.85 -4.19 18.15
C ARG A 62 -27.82 -4.89 19.52
N PHE A 63 -28.64 -5.92 19.70
CA PHE A 63 -28.67 -6.76 20.90
C PHE A 63 -27.41 -7.60 21.11
N GLN A 64 -26.53 -7.72 20.11
CA GLN A 64 -25.23 -8.40 20.26
C GLN A 64 -24.22 -7.58 21.08
N LEU A 65 -24.49 -6.29 21.32
CA LEU A 65 -23.66 -5.43 22.16
C LEU A 65 -24.15 -5.44 23.60
N THR A 66 -23.23 -5.16 24.53
CA THR A 66 -23.61 -4.92 25.92
C THR A 66 -24.46 -3.66 26.05
N LEU A 67 -25.31 -3.57 27.09
CA LEU A 67 -26.09 -2.35 27.36
C LEU A 67 -25.19 -1.12 27.53
N ALA A 68 -24.03 -1.28 28.17
CA ALA A 68 -23.06 -0.21 28.35
C ALA A 68 -22.47 0.27 27.01
N ASP A 69 -22.12 -0.64 26.10
CA ASP A 69 -21.63 -0.27 24.77
C ASP A 69 -22.73 0.41 23.95
N ALA A 70 -23.95 -0.13 23.98
CA ALA A 70 -25.09 0.45 23.27
C ALA A 70 -25.39 1.88 23.74
N GLN A 71 -25.37 2.14 25.05
CA GLN A 71 -25.54 3.49 25.59
C GLN A 71 -24.40 4.43 25.16
N LYS A 72 -23.14 3.97 25.24
CA LYS A 72 -21.98 4.75 24.76
C LYS A 72 -22.11 5.14 23.29
N ILE A 73 -22.66 4.27 22.45
CA ILE A 73 -22.87 4.55 21.01
C ILE A 73 -23.98 5.59 20.82
N LEU A 74 -25.12 5.46 21.49
CA LEU A 74 -26.23 6.42 21.38
C LEU A 74 -25.83 7.83 21.84
N GLU A 75 -24.90 7.90 22.79
CA GLU A 75 -24.32 9.12 23.36
C GLU A 75 -22.88 9.38 22.84
N ALA A 76 -22.51 8.84 21.68
CA ALA A 76 -21.13 8.83 21.19
C ALA A 76 -20.48 10.22 21.10
N GLU A 77 -21.26 11.25 20.80
CA GLU A 77 -20.81 12.64 20.72
C GLU A 77 -20.16 13.14 22.02
N SER A 78 -20.63 12.67 23.18
CA SER A 78 -20.08 13.00 24.49
C SER A 78 -19.15 11.91 25.03
N ASN A 79 -19.41 10.65 24.69
CA ASN A 79 -18.76 9.50 25.32
C ASN A 79 -17.59 8.90 24.51
N ILE A 80 -17.45 9.25 23.24
CA ILE A 80 -16.38 8.75 22.35
C ILE A 80 -15.64 9.94 21.74
N PRO A 81 -14.58 10.43 22.40
CA PRO A 81 -13.84 11.60 21.95
C PRO A 81 -13.35 11.48 20.50
N ASN A 82 -13.58 12.53 19.72
CA ASN A 82 -13.12 12.68 18.34
C ASN A 82 -13.58 11.57 17.38
N LEU A 83 -14.69 10.87 17.67
CA LEU A 83 -15.15 9.77 16.82
C LEU A 83 -15.42 10.24 15.38
N TYR A 84 -16.20 11.31 15.23
CA TYR A 84 -16.52 11.87 13.92
C TYR A 84 -15.24 12.22 13.15
N GLU A 85 -14.32 12.95 13.79
CA GLU A 85 -13.06 13.40 13.21
C GLU A 85 -12.23 12.21 12.73
N ARG A 86 -12.07 11.19 13.57
CA ARG A 86 -11.29 9.98 13.26
C ARG A 86 -11.84 9.24 12.06
N VAL A 87 -13.17 9.08 11.99
CA VAL A 87 -13.81 8.38 10.88
C VAL A 87 -13.80 9.22 9.61
N ILE A 88 -14.23 10.49 9.68
CA ILE A 88 -14.38 11.33 8.49
C ILE A 88 -13.03 11.61 7.83
N ASN A 89 -11.95 11.80 8.60
CA ASN A 89 -10.61 11.98 8.04
C ASN A 89 -10.18 10.79 7.19
N LEU A 90 -10.55 9.58 7.61
CA LEU A 90 -10.24 8.37 6.86
C LEU A 90 -11.11 8.23 5.61
N VAL A 91 -12.43 8.39 5.76
CA VAL A 91 -13.39 8.27 4.64
C VAL A 91 -13.16 9.34 3.56
N TYR A 92 -12.72 10.54 3.96
CA TYR A 92 -12.49 11.67 3.07
C TYR A 92 -11.37 11.42 2.04
N ILE A 93 -10.36 10.60 2.35
CA ILE A 93 -9.14 10.43 1.54
C ILE A 93 -9.47 10.12 0.07
N ARG A 94 -10.32 9.12 -0.19
CA ARG A 94 -10.76 8.74 -1.55
C ARG A 94 -11.44 9.88 -2.30
N THR A 95 -12.17 10.74 -1.61
CA THR A 95 -12.91 11.87 -2.20
C THR A 95 -12.10 13.17 -2.30
N ALA A 96 -10.96 13.23 -1.61
CA ALA A 96 -10.14 14.43 -1.48
C ALA A 96 -9.77 15.09 -2.83
N PRO A 97 -9.38 14.37 -3.90
CA PRO A 97 -9.06 15.00 -5.19
C PRO A 97 -10.26 15.67 -5.87
N TYR A 98 -11.46 15.15 -5.65
CA TYR A 98 -12.67 15.77 -6.18
C TYR A 98 -13.08 17.00 -5.37
N PHE A 99 -13.07 16.89 -4.04
CA PHE A 99 -13.38 18.01 -3.16
C PHE A 99 -12.38 19.15 -3.28
N ARG A 100 -11.08 18.87 -3.39
CA ARG A 100 -10.07 19.88 -3.64
C ARG A 100 -10.37 20.70 -4.89
N ARG A 101 -10.79 20.05 -5.99
CA ARG A 101 -11.19 20.75 -7.23
C ARG A 101 -12.41 21.65 -7.04
N LEU A 102 -13.38 21.26 -6.20
CA LEU A 102 -14.53 22.13 -5.89
C LEU A 102 -14.10 23.34 -5.07
N LEU A 103 -13.25 23.12 -4.06
CA LEU A 103 -12.71 24.18 -3.20
C LEU A 103 -11.83 25.17 -3.99
N GLU A 104 -11.01 24.68 -4.92
CA GLU A 104 -10.14 25.48 -5.79
C GLU A 104 -10.93 26.37 -6.77
N LYS A 105 -12.07 25.88 -7.28
CA LYS A 105 -12.95 26.70 -8.13
C LYS A 105 -13.56 27.87 -7.38
N GLY A 106 -13.92 27.67 -6.11
CA GLY A 106 -14.41 28.72 -5.20
C GLY A 106 -15.74 29.38 -5.59
N ASP A 107 -16.37 28.99 -6.70
CA ASP A 107 -17.66 29.54 -7.13
C ASP A 107 -18.82 29.02 -6.25
N ARG A 108 -19.96 29.71 -6.33
CA ARG A 108 -21.14 29.40 -5.51
C ARG A 108 -21.65 27.97 -5.74
N ASN A 109 -21.72 27.51 -6.99
CA ASN A 109 -22.23 26.18 -7.33
C ASN A 109 -21.29 25.10 -6.82
N SER A 110 -19.98 25.27 -7.01
CA SER A 110 -18.96 24.35 -6.50
C SER A 110 -18.96 24.29 -4.97
N SER A 111 -19.23 25.40 -4.30
CA SER A 111 -19.35 25.47 -2.83
C SER A 111 -20.60 24.74 -2.32
N GLU A 112 -21.76 24.94 -2.97
CA GLU A 112 -23.02 24.25 -2.64
C GLU A 112 -22.91 22.74 -2.92
N GLU A 113 -22.24 22.35 -4.00
CA GLU A 113 -21.95 20.95 -4.33
C GLU A 113 -21.01 20.31 -3.30
N PHE A 114 -19.94 21.00 -2.90
CA PHE A 114 -19.02 20.53 -1.87
C PHE A 114 -19.75 20.28 -0.54
N GLU A 115 -20.55 21.26 -0.10
CA GLU A 115 -21.37 21.16 1.12
C GLU A 115 -22.31 19.95 1.08
N THR A 116 -23.10 19.84 0.01
CA THR A 116 -24.07 18.74 -0.16
C THR A 116 -23.38 17.38 -0.12
N ARG A 117 -22.26 17.24 -0.84
CA ARG A 117 -21.52 15.98 -0.93
C ARG A 117 -20.77 15.64 0.36
N PHE A 118 -20.19 16.63 1.03
CA PHE A 118 -19.48 16.40 2.29
C PHE A 118 -20.43 15.99 3.43
N VAL A 119 -21.62 16.61 3.49
CA VAL A 119 -22.66 16.21 4.46
C VAL A 119 -23.18 14.79 4.13
N SER A 120 -23.34 14.43 2.85
CA SER A 120 -23.64 13.05 2.46
C SER A 120 -22.57 12.06 2.91
N LEU A 121 -21.29 12.39 2.66
CA LEU A 121 -20.15 11.58 3.08
C LEU A 121 -20.11 11.37 4.60
N SER A 122 -20.50 12.38 5.37
CA SER A 122 -20.60 12.30 6.82
C SER A 122 -21.67 11.30 7.29
N ARG A 123 -22.76 11.13 6.54
CA ARG A 123 -23.76 10.09 6.81
C ARG A 123 -23.25 8.71 6.44
N GLU A 124 -22.58 8.58 5.29
CA GLU A 124 -21.94 7.33 4.86
C GLU A 124 -20.87 6.88 5.86
N ALA A 125 -20.09 7.81 6.41
CA ALA A 125 -19.13 7.56 7.48
C ALA A 125 -19.79 6.99 8.74
N ALA A 126 -20.97 7.49 9.12
CA ALA A 126 -21.73 6.96 10.25
C ALA A 126 -22.22 5.54 9.99
N ALA A 127 -22.78 5.28 8.81
CA ALA A 127 -23.22 3.95 8.39
C ALA A 127 -22.07 2.94 8.38
N LEU A 128 -20.89 3.33 7.89
CA LEU A 128 -19.68 2.50 7.90
C LEU A 128 -19.22 2.19 9.33
N PHE A 129 -19.29 3.17 10.25
CA PHE A 129 -19.00 2.92 11.65
C PHE A 129 -19.98 1.94 12.29
N VAL A 130 -21.29 2.11 12.05
CA VAL A 130 -22.29 1.15 12.55
C VAL A 130 -22.05 -0.25 11.96
N GLN A 131 -21.77 -0.35 10.65
CA GLN A 131 -21.43 -1.62 10.01
C GLN A 131 -20.22 -2.30 10.67
N SER A 132 -19.19 -1.53 11.06
CA SER A 132 -17.99 -2.06 11.71
C SER A 132 -18.28 -2.74 13.05
N LEU A 133 -19.32 -2.31 13.78
CA LEU A 133 -19.75 -2.92 15.04
C LEU A 133 -20.38 -4.31 14.88
N PHE A 134 -20.77 -4.69 13.66
CA PHE A 134 -21.48 -5.94 13.40
C PHE A 134 -20.76 -6.84 12.41
N GLN A 135 -19.49 -6.54 12.12
CA GLN A 135 -18.65 -7.44 11.35
C GLN A 135 -18.37 -8.72 12.12
N GLU A 136 -18.28 -9.83 11.40
CA GLU A 136 -17.75 -11.06 11.96
C GLU A 136 -16.26 -10.86 12.34
N PRO A 137 -15.78 -11.53 13.40
CA PRO A 137 -14.36 -11.51 13.74
C PRO A 137 -13.51 -12.16 12.64
N SER A 138 -12.23 -11.82 12.59
CA SER A 138 -11.24 -12.54 11.77
C SER A 138 -11.16 -14.01 12.19
N ARG A 139 -10.80 -14.88 11.25
CA ARG A 139 -10.53 -16.30 11.47
C ARG A 139 -9.15 -16.54 12.08
N ASP A 140 -8.30 -15.51 12.19
CA ASP A 140 -6.96 -15.67 12.76
C ASP A 140 -7.02 -16.18 14.21
N GLY A 141 -6.32 -17.27 14.52
CA GLY A 141 -6.32 -17.91 15.83
C GLY A 141 -5.86 -16.99 16.97
N ARG A 142 -5.06 -15.96 16.69
CA ARG A 142 -4.72 -14.92 17.67
C ARG A 142 -5.92 -14.05 18.07
N SER A 143 -6.89 -13.87 17.16
CA SER A 143 -8.17 -13.23 17.49
C SER A 143 -9.05 -14.14 18.36
N ALA A 144 -8.93 -15.48 18.25
CA ALA A 144 -9.58 -16.42 19.15
C ALA A 144 -9.00 -16.41 20.57
N GLU A 145 -7.71 -16.11 20.74
CA GLU A 145 -7.08 -15.85 22.04
C GLU A 145 -7.43 -14.47 22.59
N GLY A 146 -7.48 -13.42 21.75
CA GLY A 146 -8.05 -12.12 22.13
C GLY A 146 -9.54 -12.19 22.48
N LEU A 147 -10.28 -13.13 21.87
CA LEU A 147 -11.65 -13.50 22.23
C LEU A 147 -11.72 -14.28 23.57
N ARG A 148 -10.63 -14.91 24.02
CA ARG A 148 -10.55 -15.58 25.34
C ARG A 148 -10.18 -14.60 26.46
N ASP A 149 -9.47 -13.52 26.14
CA ASP A 149 -9.14 -12.41 27.05
C ASP A 149 -10.19 -11.27 27.07
N LEU A 150 -11.43 -11.53 26.63
CA LEU A 150 -12.55 -10.56 26.55
C LEU A 150 -13.01 -9.97 27.90
N ARG A 151 -12.15 -9.18 28.55
CA ARG A 151 -12.59 -8.12 29.46
C ARG A 151 -13.06 -6.88 28.69
N GLU A 152 -12.72 -6.77 27.41
CA GLU A 152 -13.06 -5.63 26.56
C GLU A 152 -14.31 -5.88 25.72
N GLY A 153 -15.26 -4.94 25.75
CA GLY A 153 -16.48 -4.97 24.94
C GLY A 153 -16.20 -4.78 23.44
N ARG A 154 -17.12 -5.23 22.58
CA ARG A 154 -16.96 -5.16 21.12
C ARG A 154 -16.68 -3.74 20.62
N LEU A 155 -17.35 -2.74 21.19
CA LEU A 155 -17.12 -1.34 20.86
C LEU A 155 -15.64 -0.95 21.04
N GLN A 156 -15.00 -1.41 22.12
CA GLN A 156 -13.61 -1.10 22.41
C GLN A 156 -12.66 -1.71 21.37
N LEU A 157 -12.91 -2.96 20.95
CA LEU A 157 -12.13 -3.63 19.91
C LEU A 157 -12.25 -2.95 18.55
N VAL A 158 -13.44 -2.45 18.22
CA VAL A 158 -13.66 -1.66 16.99
C VAL A 158 -12.93 -0.33 17.07
N LEU A 159 -13.04 0.38 18.19
CA LEU A 159 -12.36 1.67 18.38
C LEU A 159 -10.83 1.53 18.35
N SER A 160 -10.27 0.46 18.93
CA SER A 160 -8.83 0.19 18.85
C SER A 160 -8.38 -0.11 17.42
N SER A 161 -9.22 -0.79 16.64
CA SER A 161 -8.94 -1.02 15.22
C SER A 161 -9.06 0.26 14.36
N LEU A 162 -9.66 1.34 14.87
CA LEU A 162 -9.74 2.63 14.18
C LEU A 162 -8.56 3.55 14.52
N SER A 163 -7.99 3.43 15.72
CA SER A 163 -6.91 4.29 16.22
C SER A 163 -5.52 3.89 15.71
N SER A 164 -4.67 4.89 15.49
CA SER A 164 -3.22 4.73 15.26
C SER A 164 -2.38 4.79 16.54
N GLU A 165 -3.01 5.02 17.70
CA GLU A 165 -2.34 5.12 19.01
C GLU A 165 -2.08 3.73 19.62
N GLU A 166 -0.96 3.61 20.34
CA GLU A 166 -0.55 2.37 21.01
C GLU A 166 -1.54 1.98 22.12
N LYS A 167 -1.85 0.68 22.21
CA LYS A 167 -1.86 0.03 23.53
C LYS A 167 -0.46 -0.50 23.79
N GLU A 168 -0.06 -0.56 25.06
CA GLU A 168 1.20 -1.22 25.46
C GLU A 168 1.37 -2.55 24.72
N PRO A 169 2.60 -2.88 24.28
CA PRO A 169 2.84 -4.11 23.55
C PRO A 169 2.35 -5.30 24.39
N VAL A 170 1.32 -5.99 23.88
CA VAL A 170 1.03 -7.35 24.34
C VAL A 170 2.34 -8.11 24.13
N ARG A 171 2.88 -8.66 25.23
CA ARG A 171 4.17 -9.35 25.23
C ARG A 171 4.23 -10.30 24.02
N PRO A 172 5.32 -10.31 23.24
CA PRO A 172 5.42 -11.21 22.11
C PRO A 172 5.22 -12.64 22.63
N HIS A 173 4.17 -13.29 22.15
CA HIS A 173 3.97 -14.69 22.43
C HIS A 173 5.13 -15.44 21.77
N LYS A 174 5.88 -16.22 22.55
CA LYS A 174 6.87 -17.14 22.01
C LYS A 174 6.13 -18.09 21.07
N ASP A 175 6.35 -17.94 19.76
CA ASP A 175 5.97 -18.94 18.79
C ASP A 175 6.78 -20.19 19.15
N ASN A 176 6.12 -21.24 19.65
CA ASN A 176 6.75 -22.52 20.01
C ASN A 176 7.11 -23.36 18.77
N GLY A 177 7.33 -22.72 17.62
CA GLY A 177 7.73 -23.37 16.37
C GLY A 177 9.23 -23.25 16.16
N HIS A 178 9.94 -24.36 16.27
CA HIS A 178 11.38 -24.48 16.13
C HIS A 178 11.90 -24.02 14.75
N SER A 179 12.31 -22.75 14.65
CA SER A 179 13.46 -22.36 13.83
C SER A 179 14.25 -21.39 14.68
N SER A 180 15.33 -21.86 15.30
CA SER A 180 16.17 -21.02 16.17
C SER A 180 16.70 -19.85 15.35
N GLY A 181 16.75 -18.64 15.94
CA GLY A 181 17.31 -17.45 15.29
C GLY A 181 18.75 -17.63 14.77
N GLU A 182 19.44 -18.71 15.18
CA GLU A 182 20.74 -19.14 14.66
C GLU A 182 20.66 -19.61 13.19
N GLU A 183 19.61 -20.31 12.76
CA GLU A 183 19.48 -20.80 11.36
C GLU A 183 19.24 -19.67 10.35
N LEU A 184 18.60 -18.58 10.78
CA LEU A 184 18.29 -17.41 9.94
C LEU A 184 19.44 -16.41 9.87
N SER A 185 20.39 -16.46 10.81
CA SER A 185 21.56 -15.55 10.88
C SER A 185 22.51 -15.66 9.67
N GLY A 186 22.48 -16.78 8.94
CA GLY A 186 23.27 -17.01 7.72
C GLY A 186 22.51 -16.77 6.41
N PHE A 187 21.19 -16.58 6.45
CA PHE A 187 20.37 -16.47 5.23
C PHE A 187 20.39 -15.04 4.68
N ARG A 188 21.30 -14.81 3.73
CA ARG A 188 21.49 -13.52 3.07
C ARG A 188 20.47 -13.35 1.95
N GLY A 189 19.21 -13.07 2.30
CA GLY A 189 18.10 -12.96 1.35
C GLY A 189 18.37 -12.03 0.15
N LEU A 190 19.15 -10.96 0.35
CA LEU A 190 19.60 -10.06 -0.73
C LEU A 190 20.55 -10.74 -1.73
N GLU A 191 21.40 -11.66 -1.27
CA GLU A 191 22.30 -12.45 -2.13
C GLU A 191 21.51 -13.54 -2.87
N VAL A 192 20.54 -14.18 -2.20
CA VAL A 192 19.67 -15.21 -2.78
C VAL A 192 18.93 -14.67 -4.02
N ILE A 193 18.41 -13.44 -3.95
CA ILE A 193 17.74 -12.80 -5.09
C ILE A 193 18.70 -12.08 -6.05
N GLN A 194 20.02 -12.14 -5.80
CA GLN A 194 21.06 -11.47 -6.59
C GLN A 194 20.94 -9.93 -6.65
N ALA A 195 20.49 -9.30 -5.55
CA ALA A 195 20.21 -7.86 -5.49
C ALA A 195 21.43 -6.99 -5.85
N LYS A 196 22.62 -7.32 -5.34
CA LYS A 196 23.85 -6.55 -5.63
C LYS A 196 24.24 -6.56 -7.12
N SER A 197 24.03 -7.69 -7.80
CA SER A 197 24.32 -7.80 -9.24
C SER A 197 23.32 -6.98 -10.06
N ALA A 198 22.04 -6.99 -9.65
CA ALA A 198 21.01 -6.15 -10.23
C ALA A 198 21.30 -4.64 -10.04
N GLN A 199 21.82 -4.26 -8.86
CA GLN A 199 22.20 -2.89 -8.52
C GLN A 199 23.30 -2.31 -9.41
N ALA A 200 24.10 -3.15 -10.06
CA ALA A 200 25.08 -2.70 -11.05
C ALA A 200 24.43 -2.25 -12.37
N VAL A 201 23.14 -2.55 -12.59
CA VAL A 201 22.38 -2.19 -13.80
C VAL A 201 21.39 -1.07 -13.51
N SER A 202 20.69 -1.15 -12.38
CA SER A 202 19.65 -0.20 -11.97
C SER A 202 19.65 -0.08 -10.46
N ARG A 203 19.44 1.13 -9.94
CA ARG A 203 19.38 1.38 -8.49
C ARG A 203 18.01 1.87 -8.04
N GLY A 204 17.02 1.93 -8.94
CA GLY A 204 15.66 2.41 -8.65
C GLY A 204 15.46 3.90 -8.84
N THR A 205 16.38 4.61 -9.50
CA THR A 205 16.34 6.06 -9.71
C THR A 205 15.04 6.48 -10.40
N GLY A 206 14.40 7.52 -9.87
CA GLY A 206 13.16 8.10 -10.42
C GLY A 206 11.88 7.32 -10.10
N VAL A 207 11.96 6.19 -9.38
CA VAL A 207 10.80 5.38 -9.01
C VAL A 207 10.25 5.82 -7.65
N ARG A 208 8.94 6.02 -7.58
CA ARG A 208 8.24 6.33 -6.33
C ARG A 208 7.59 5.08 -5.76
N VAL A 209 7.94 4.75 -4.52
CA VAL A 209 7.41 3.61 -3.79
C VAL A 209 6.67 4.10 -2.55
N VAL A 210 5.44 3.63 -2.36
CA VAL A 210 4.71 3.79 -1.10
C VAL A 210 4.67 2.44 -0.39
N VAL A 211 4.99 2.45 0.90
CA VAL A 211 4.85 1.31 1.80
C VAL A 211 3.68 1.58 2.73
N LEU A 212 2.63 0.77 2.64
CA LEU A 212 1.52 0.78 3.59
C LEU A 212 1.88 -0.19 4.71
N ASP A 213 2.37 0.39 5.81
CA ASP A 213 2.86 -0.35 6.97
C ASP A 213 2.57 0.44 8.25
N SER A 214 2.58 -0.24 9.38
CA SER A 214 2.46 0.28 10.74
C SER A 214 3.47 1.38 11.09
N GLY A 215 4.63 1.38 10.42
CA GLY A 215 5.72 2.32 10.68
C GLY A 215 6.46 2.07 11.99
N SER A 216 6.23 0.93 12.66
CA SER A 216 7.02 0.55 13.83
C SER A 216 8.40 0.07 13.40
N ASP A 217 9.42 0.85 13.72
CA ASP A 217 10.73 0.27 13.99
C ASP A 217 10.61 -0.49 15.32
N GLU A 218 11.05 -1.75 15.38
CA GLU A 218 11.58 -2.22 16.66
C GLU A 218 12.68 -1.23 17.05
N PRO A 219 12.77 -0.79 18.32
CA PRO A 219 13.72 0.22 18.72
C PRO A 219 15.10 -0.19 18.21
N SER A 220 15.58 0.58 17.24
CA SER A 220 16.90 0.43 16.70
C SER A 220 17.86 0.59 17.88
N GLU A 221 18.69 -0.42 18.15
CA GLU A 221 19.61 -0.39 19.29
C GLU A 221 20.40 0.94 19.32
N PRO A 222 20.70 1.48 20.51
CA PRO A 222 21.52 2.68 20.60
C PRO A 222 22.84 2.49 19.81
N GLY A 223 23.02 3.25 18.73
CA GLY A 223 24.24 3.20 17.90
C GLY A 223 24.08 2.65 16.48
N SER A 224 22.89 2.21 16.06
CA SER A 224 22.65 1.87 14.64
C SER A 224 22.60 3.14 13.79
N GLU A 225 23.43 3.20 12.74
CA GLU A 225 23.41 4.33 11.80
C GLU A 225 22.05 4.43 11.07
N PRO A 226 21.45 5.64 11.02
CA PRO A 226 20.21 5.84 10.29
C PRO A 226 20.38 5.46 8.81
N SER A 227 19.34 4.86 8.23
CA SER A 227 19.30 4.57 6.79
C SER A 227 19.61 5.85 5.99
N PRO A 228 20.56 5.83 5.03
CA PRO A 228 20.93 7.03 4.26
C PRO A 228 19.84 7.48 3.28
N VAL A 229 18.80 6.67 3.07
CA VAL A 229 17.67 7.00 2.20
C VAL A 229 16.63 7.80 3.00
N PRO A 230 16.34 9.07 2.65
CA PRO A 230 15.32 9.86 3.33
C PRO A 230 13.93 9.23 3.12
N ARG A 231 13.20 8.99 4.21
CA ARG A 231 11.83 8.46 4.16
C ARG A 231 10.85 9.39 4.85
N LEU A 232 9.65 9.48 4.29
CA LEU A 232 8.57 10.30 4.83
C LEU A 232 7.48 9.38 5.40
N PHE A 233 7.24 9.46 6.71
CA PHE A 233 6.08 8.83 7.34
C PHE A 233 4.86 9.75 7.25
N VAL A 234 3.73 9.21 6.81
CA VAL A 234 2.46 9.93 6.71
C VAL A 234 1.39 9.06 7.37
N PRO A 235 0.94 9.38 8.59
CA PRO A 235 -0.09 8.57 9.22
C PRO A 235 -1.40 8.73 8.45
N LEU A 236 -2.20 7.68 8.32
CA LEU A 236 -3.50 7.71 7.63
C LEU A 236 -4.69 7.86 8.58
N ALA A 237 -4.47 7.68 9.88
CA ALA A 237 -5.46 7.78 10.94
C ALA A 237 -4.98 8.69 12.08
N GLY A 238 -5.92 9.23 12.85
CA GLY A 238 -5.64 10.07 14.03
C GLY A 238 -5.83 11.58 13.83
N GLY A 239 -6.30 12.02 12.65
CA GLY A 239 -6.67 13.42 12.43
C GLY A 239 -7.84 13.86 13.30
N THR A 240 -7.70 14.99 13.99
CA THR A 240 -8.74 15.60 14.86
C THR A 240 -9.30 16.92 14.32
N GLN A 241 -8.81 17.35 13.15
CA GLN A 241 -9.25 18.57 12.48
C GLN A 241 -10.04 18.25 11.21
N ALA A 242 -10.59 19.29 10.57
CA ALA A 242 -11.27 19.14 9.30
C ALA A 242 -10.29 18.63 8.22
N PRO A 243 -10.70 17.65 7.39
CA PRO A 243 -9.77 16.90 6.54
C PRO A 243 -9.19 17.70 5.37
N TRP A 244 -9.77 18.84 5.02
CA TRP A 244 -9.30 19.74 3.96
C TRP A 244 -8.28 20.77 4.42
N LEU A 245 -8.05 20.93 5.73
CA LEU A 245 -7.15 21.98 6.23
C LEU A 245 -5.69 21.77 5.85
N ASP A 246 -5.35 20.62 5.25
CA ASP A 246 -3.98 20.20 4.87
C ASP A 246 -2.95 20.53 5.96
N THR A 247 -3.42 20.62 7.22
CA THR A 247 -2.71 20.15 8.38
C THR A 247 -2.58 18.66 8.14
N ALA A 248 -1.66 18.33 7.23
CA ALA A 248 -1.15 17.01 7.02
C ALA A 248 -1.12 16.40 8.41
N ILE A 249 -1.67 15.20 8.52
CA ILE A 249 -1.34 14.32 9.63
C ILE A 249 0.19 14.40 9.70
N SER A 250 0.68 15.22 10.65
CA SER A 250 1.90 15.98 10.38
C SER A 250 2.98 14.95 10.15
N PRO A 251 3.76 15.03 9.06
CA PRO A 251 4.84 14.07 8.88
C PRO A 251 5.69 14.20 10.13
N ASP A 252 5.60 13.20 11.00
CA ASP A 252 6.37 13.20 12.23
C ASP A 252 7.81 12.99 11.81
N ARG A 253 8.49 14.10 11.52
CA ARG A 253 9.90 14.14 11.15
C ARG A 253 10.78 13.67 12.30
N SER A 254 10.24 13.51 13.51
CA SER A 254 10.96 13.03 14.69
C SER A 254 10.90 11.50 14.85
N ARG A 255 10.02 10.80 14.12
CA ARG A 255 9.99 9.35 14.11
C ARG A 255 11.03 8.79 13.14
N PRO A 256 11.85 7.79 13.58
CA PRO A 256 12.82 7.17 12.71
C PRO A 256 12.13 6.68 11.44
N SER A 257 12.76 7.05 10.33
CA SER A 257 12.17 7.07 9.02
C SER A 257 12.11 5.64 8.47
N GLY A 258 11.04 4.93 8.80
CA GLY A 258 10.47 3.83 8.03
C GLY A 258 10.84 2.43 8.53
N GLY A 259 9.79 1.70 8.91
CA GLY A 259 9.80 0.30 9.34
C GLY A 259 10.59 -0.66 8.44
N TRP A 260 10.86 -1.85 8.96
CA TRP A 260 11.67 -2.91 8.33
C TRP A 260 11.36 -3.12 6.85
N ALA A 261 10.08 -3.05 6.43
CA ALA A 261 9.65 -3.26 5.06
C ALA A 261 10.26 -2.23 4.11
N SER A 262 10.20 -0.96 4.47
CA SER A 262 10.81 0.12 3.69
C SER A 262 12.35 0.01 3.65
N SER A 263 12.97 -0.58 4.67
CA SER A 263 14.41 -0.85 4.70
C SER A 263 14.82 -1.96 3.74
N LEU A 264 14.01 -3.01 3.62
CA LEU A 264 14.25 -4.07 2.64
C LEU A 264 14.07 -3.57 1.20
N VAL A 265 13.06 -2.75 0.94
CA VAL A 265 12.90 -2.09 -0.38
C VAL A 265 14.14 -1.25 -0.69
N ALA A 266 14.58 -0.39 0.23
CA ALA A 266 15.77 0.44 0.06
C ALA A 266 17.05 -0.38 -0.12
N ALA A 267 17.16 -1.54 0.54
CA ALA A 267 18.33 -2.42 0.42
C ALA A 267 18.47 -3.04 -0.97
N VAL A 268 17.37 -3.18 -1.71
CA VAL A 268 17.35 -3.66 -3.11
C VAL A 268 17.42 -2.49 -4.10
N ALA A 269 16.63 -1.44 -3.89
CA ALA A 269 16.51 -0.27 -4.78
C ALA A 269 16.86 1.04 -4.03
N PRO A 270 18.16 1.30 -3.76
CA PRO A 270 18.60 2.37 -2.86
C PRO A 270 18.34 3.79 -3.36
N GLU A 271 18.06 3.99 -4.65
CA GLU A 271 17.78 5.32 -5.24
C GLU A 271 16.29 5.54 -5.52
N SER A 272 15.43 4.65 -5.04
CA SER A 272 13.98 4.85 -5.08
C SER A 272 13.52 5.88 -4.04
N GLN A 273 12.47 6.62 -4.37
CA GLN A 273 11.82 7.56 -3.46
C GLN A 273 10.77 6.82 -2.64
N ILE A 274 11.09 6.51 -1.37
CA ILE A 274 10.23 5.70 -0.51
C ILE A 274 9.45 6.57 0.47
N ARG A 275 8.13 6.42 0.49
CA ARG A 275 7.22 7.00 1.48
C ARG A 275 6.53 5.88 2.26
N VAL A 276 6.31 6.07 3.54
CA VAL A 276 5.56 5.13 4.38
C VAL A 276 4.25 5.78 4.76
N PHE A 277 3.13 5.15 4.40
CA PHE A 277 1.83 5.58 4.87
C PHE A 277 1.41 4.69 6.03
N GLY A 278 1.30 5.30 7.20
CA GLY A 278 0.99 4.64 8.46
C GLY A 278 -0.43 4.07 8.45
N ILE A 279 -0.54 2.75 8.41
CA ILE A 279 -1.76 2.00 8.73
C ILE A 279 -1.68 1.47 10.17
N ILE A 280 -2.77 0.91 10.72
CA ILE A 280 -2.82 0.36 12.10
C ILE A 280 -1.60 -0.52 12.43
N ARG A 281 -1.13 -0.40 13.67
CA ARG A 281 0.01 -1.18 14.23
C ARG A 281 -0.39 -2.56 14.75
N ASP A 282 -1.67 -2.78 15.09
CA ASP A 282 -2.18 -4.12 15.36
C ASP A 282 -2.24 -4.92 14.06
N SER A 283 -1.27 -5.81 13.89
CA SER A 283 -1.16 -6.67 12.70
C SER A 283 -2.33 -7.66 12.55
N ARG A 284 -3.13 -7.91 13.61
CA ARG A 284 -4.19 -8.93 13.64
C ARG A 284 -5.40 -8.51 14.47
N PRO A 285 -6.08 -7.44 14.07
CA PRO A 285 -7.24 -6.93 14.79
C PRO A 285 -8.40 -7.92 14.70
N VAL A 286 -9.13 -8.08 15.80
CA VAL A 286 -10.29 -8.98 15.87
C VAL A 286 -11.32 -8.62 14.79
N TYR A 287 -11.54 -7.33 14.53
CA TYR A 287 -12.44 -6.83 13.49
C TYR A 287 -11.66 -6.11 12.39
N PRO A 288 -11.44 -6.75 11.22
CA PRO A 288 -10.50 -6.25 10.21
C PRO A 288 -11.03 -5.12 9.31
N LEU A 289 -12.30 -4.69 9.46
CA LEU A 289 -12.92 -3.72 8.54
C LEU A 289 -12.18 -2.38 8.47
N TRP A 290 -11.86 -1.76 9.62
CA TRP A 290 -11.13 -0.50 9.66
C TRP A 290 -9.70 -0.61 9.12
N PRO A 291 -8.92 -1.63 9.50
CA PRO A 291 -7.62 -1.89 8.89
C PRO A 291 -7.65 -2.09 7.39
N ALA A 292 -8.58 -2.90 6.89
CA ALA A 292 -8.78 -3.07 5.45
C ALA A 292 -9.14 -1.73 4.79
N TYR A 293 -9.98 -0.94 5.45
CA TYR A 293 -10.37 0.37 4.95
C TYR A 293 -9.18 1.34 4.93
N GLN A 294 -8.31 1.32 5.93
CA GLN A 294 -7.07 2.11 5.93
C GLN A 294 -6.12 1.72 4.80
N VAL A 295 -5.95 0.43 4.54
CA VAL A 295 -5.19 -0.04 3.37
C VAL A 295 -5.81 0.50 2.08
N SER A 296 -7.13 0.39 1.93
CA SER A 296 -7.87 0.92 0.78
C SER A 296 -7.65 2.43 0.58
N GLN A 297 -7.74 3.23 1.65
CA GLN A 297 -7.50 4.68 1.58
C GLN A 297 -6.03 5.00 1.31
N GLY A 298 -5.11 4.22 1.87
CA GLY A 298 -3.67 4.30 1.60
C GLY A 298 -3.36 4.08 0.13
N ILE A 299 -4.01 3.10 -0.51
CA ILE A 299 -3.89 2.84 -1.95
C ILE A 299 -4.39 4.06 -2.75
N HIS A 300 -5.58 4.59 -2.45
CA HIS A 300 -6.09 5.78 -3.14
C HIS A 300 -5.12 6.97 -3.02
N LYS A 301 -4.69 7.28 -1.80
CA LYS A 301 -3.72 8.36 -1.53
C LYS A 301 -2.41 8.15 -2.28
N ALA A 302 -1.91 6.92 -2.35
CA ALA A 302 -0.67 6.59 -3.02
C ALA A 302 -0.77 6.82 -4.52
N VAL A 303 -1.84 6.30 -5.13
CA VAL A 303 -2.13 6.48 -6.56
C VAL A 303 -2.28 7.96 -6.91
N ASP A 304 -3.05 8.72 -6.12
CA ASP A 304 -3.30 10.14 -6.38
C ASP A 304 -2.07 11.01 -6.12
N SER A 305 -1.10 10.54 -5.33
CA SER A 305 0.23 11.15 -5.17
C SER A 305 1.22 10.79 -6.30
N GLY A 306 0.76 10.04 -7.30
CA GLY A 306 1.54 9.66 -8.48
C GLY A 306 2.47 8.47 -8.27
N THR A 307 2.27 7.65 -7.24
CA THR A 307 3.18 6.53 -6.92
C THR A 307 3.29 5.51 -8.07
N ASP A 308 4.44 4.83 -8.17
CA ASP A 308 4.67 3.79 -9.18
C ASP A 308 4.40 2.40 -8.64
N ILE A 309 4.80 2.14 -7.39
CA ILE A 309 4.66 0.84 -6.72
C ILE A 309 4.14 1.05 -5.30
N ILE A 310 3.17 0.23 -4.90
CA ILE A 310 2.62 0.18 -3.54
C ILE A 310 2.94 -1.19 -2.95
N LEU A 311 3.69 -1.21 -1.84
CA LEU A 311 3.83 -2.39 -0.99
C LEU A 311 2.75 -2.33 0.09
N VAL A 312 1.97 -3.40 0.21
CA VAL A 312 1.02 -3.60 1.31
C VAL A 312 1.58 -4.70 2.20
N THR A 313 1.84 -4.41 3.47
CA THR A 313 2.33 -5.44 4.43
C THR A 313 1.20 -6.17 5.15
N ALA A 314 -0.02 -5.62 5.13
CA ALA A 314 -1.20 -6.22 5.74
C ALA A 314 -2.04 -7.03 4.75
N VAL A 315 -2.49 -8.21 5.18
CA VAL A 315 -3.50 -9.02 4.48
C VAL A 315 -4.61 -9.44 5.42
N PHE A 316 -5.78 -9.71 4.85
CA PHE A 316 -7.03 -9.95 5.57
C PHE A 316 -7.66 -11.25 5.11
N ASP A 317 -8.33 -11.94 6.02
CA ASP A 317 -8.99 -13.21 5.77
C ASP A 317 -10.37 -13.08 5.08
N LYS A 318 -10.72 -11.84 4.68
CA LYS A 318 -12.04 -11.47 4.14
C LYS A 318 -11.91 -10.60 2.90
N ASP A 319 -12.76 -10.88 1.91
CA ASP A 319 -12.90 -10.02 0.74
C ASP A 319 -13.69 -8.78 1.13
N PHE A 320 -13.12 -7.61 0.84
CA PHE A 320 -13.76 -6.32 1.07
C PHE A 320 -13.96 -5.61 -0.26
N PRO A 321 -15.21 -5.33 -0.68
CA PRO A 321 -15.48 -4.67 -1.96
C PRO A 321 -14.71 -3.35 -2.15
N PHE A 322 -14.61 -2.53 -1.10
CA PHE A 322 -13.86 -1.26 -1.16
C PHE A 322 -12.36 -1.47 -1.39
N LEU A 323 -11.77 -2.54 -0.84
CA LEU A 323 -10.35 -2.85 -0.97
C LEU A 323 -10.06 -3.37 -2.38
N LYS A 324 -10.94 -4.23 -2.90
CA LYS A 324 -10.91 -4.70 -4.29
C LYS A 324 -10.99 -3.53 -5.28
N ASP A 325 -11.90 -2.60 -5.04
CA ASP A 325 -12.05 -1.38 -5.83
C ASP A 325 -10.80 -0.50 -5.80
N ALA A 326 -10.15 -0.36 -4.64
CA ALA A 326 -8.90 0.39 -4.51
C ALA A 326 -7.75 -0.26 -5.30
N CYS A 327 -7.59 -1.59 -5.21
CA CYS A 327 -6.62 -2.33 -6.02
C CYS A 327 -6.92 -2.23 -7.53
N ALA A 328 -8.20 -2.30 -7.92
CA ALA A 328 -8.61 -2.09 -9.30
C ALA A 328 -8.35 -0.66 -9.78
N TYR A 329 -8.51 0.34 -8.91
CA TYR A 329 -8.16 1.74 -9.20
C TYR A 329 -6.66 1.90 -9.45
N ALA A 330 -5.81 1.33 -8.57
CA ALA A 330 -4.36 1.32 -8.75
C ALA A 330 -3.96 0.67 -10.08
N TYR A 331 -4.51 -0.50 -10.39
CA TYR A 331 -4.28 -1.19 -11.65
C TYR A 331 -4.67 -0.33 -12.86
N LYS A 332 -5.87 0.27 -12.86
CA LYS A 332 -6.34 1.16 -13.94
C LYS A 332 -5.45 2.38 -14.13
N LYS A 333 -4.81 2.85 -13.05
CA LYS A 333 -3.86 3.97 -13.01
C LYS A 333 -2.40 3.53 -13.22
N ASN A 334 -2.18 2.29 -13.64
CA ASN A 334 -0.86 1.75 -13.94
C ASN A 334 0.09 1.78 -12.73
N VAL A 335 -0.44 1.56 -11.52
CA VAL A 335 0.33 1.45 -10.27
C VAL A 335 0.38 -0.01 -9.84
N VAL A 336 1.59 -0.53 -9.58
CA VAL A 336 1.80 -1.94 -9.21
C VAL A 336 1.56 -2.09 -7.71
N VAL A 337 0.65 -3.00 -7.32
CA VAL A 337 0.39 -3.32 -5.91
C VAL A 337 0.98 -4.69 -5.59
N ILE A 338 1.85 -4.77 -4.58
CA ILE A 338 2.59 -5.97 -4.19
C ILE A 338 2.26 -6.30 -2.73
N CYS A 339 1.92 -7.55 -2.45
CA CYS A 339 1.43 -7.99 -1.14
C CYS A 339 2.01 -9.37 -0.76
N PRO A 340 2.17 -9.67 0.54
CA PRO A 340 2.44 -11.04 0.98
C PRO A 340 1.26 -11.95 0.63
N ASN A 341 1.52 -13.20 0.27
CA ASN A 341 0.44 -14.12 -0.13
C ASN A 341 -0.38 -14.66 1.05
N ALA A 342 0.12 -14.54 2.27
CA ALA A 342 -0.55 -15.00 3.48
C ALA A 342 -0.08 -14.22 4.71
N ALA A 343 -0.99 -14.05 5.67
CA ALA A 343 -0.71 -13.72 7.05
C ALA A 343 -1.84 -14.30 7.91
N GLY A 344 -1.53 -15.25 8.79
CA GLY A 344 -2.53 -15.92 9.63
C GLY A 344 -2.76 -17.39 9.26
N PRO A 345 -3.94 -17.95 9.59
CA PRO A 345 -4.27 -19.35 9.33
C PRO A 345 -4.33 -19.62 7.84
N LEU A 346 -3.83 -20.79 7.47
CA LEU A 346 -3.65 -21.15 6.08
C LEU A 346 -4.71 -22.15 5.65
N ASP A 347 -5.22 -22.02 4.43
CA ASP A 347 -6.00 -23.05 3.76
C ASP A 347 -5.03 -23.86 2.89
N GLN A 348 -4.54 -24.96 3.46
CA GLN A 348 -3.56 -25.83 2.80
C GLN A 348 -4.23 -26.88 1.90
N ASP A 349 -5.56 -26.90 1.83
CA ASP A 349 -6.32 -27.97 1.17
C ASP A 349 -6.90 -27.52 -0.18
N ASN A 350 -7.11 -26.22 -0.42
CA ASN A 350 -7.73 -25.72 -1.64
C ASN A 350 -7.04 -24.47 -2.23
N PRO A 351 -6.16 -24.61 -3.23
CA PRO A 351 -5.46 -23.47 -3.85
C PRO A 351 -6.36 -22.55 -4.70
N GLU A 352 -7.60 -22.96 -4.99
CA GLU A 352 -8.58 -22.18 -5.75
C GLU A 352 -9.40 -21.25 -4.84
N LYS A 353 -9.38 -21.48 -3.52
CA LYS A 353 -10.20 -20.71 -2.58
C LYS A 353 -9.43 -19.47 -2.12
N PRO A 354 -9.85 -18.26 -2.50
CA PRO A 354 -9.18 -17.05 -2.06
C PRO A 354 -9.46 -16.78 -0.58
N THR A 355 -8.39 -16.71 0.20
CA THR A 355 -8.45 -16.57 1.66
C THR A 355 -7.75 -15.32 2.16
N HIS A 356 -6.80 -14.76 1.41
CA HIS A 356 -5.96 -13.64 1.86
C HIS A 356 -6.01 -12.46 0.90
N PHE A 357 -6.60 -11.35 1.32
CA PHE A 357 -6.81 -10.16 0.51
C PHE A 357 -5.92 -9.01 1.02
N PRO A 358 -5.30 -8.20 0.14
CA PRO A 358 -5.58 -8.09 -1.29
C PRO A 358 -4.78 -9.05 -2.20
N ALA A 359 -3.93 -9.93 -1.67
CA ALA A 359 -3.07 -10.82 -2.46
C ALA A 359 -3.83 -11.73 -3.45
N HIS A 360 -5.05 -12.15 -3.11
CA HIS A 360 -5.92 -12.93 -3.98
C HIS A 360 -6.74 -12.09 -5.00
N TYR A 361 -6.36 -10.83 -5.25
CA TYR A 361 -6.91 -10.07 -6.37
C TYR A 361 -6.00 -10.17 -7.59
N ASN A 362 -6.60 -10.45 -8.76
CA ASN A 362 -5.92 -10.48 -10.07
C ASN A 362 -5.23 -9.16 -10.47
N THR A 363 -5.49 -8.08 -9.74
CA THR A 363 -4.91 -6.75 -9.95
C THR A 363 -3.65 -6.52 -9.12
N THR A 364 -3.20 -7.51 -8.35
CA THR A 364 -2.05 -7.42 -7.44
C THR A 364 -1.01 -8.49 -7.73
N VAL A 365 0.20 -8.30 -7.19
CA VAL A 365 1.29 -9.28 -7.18
C VAL A 365 1.35 -9.92 -5.80
N ALA A 366 1.03 -11.21 -5.71
CA ALA A 366 1.12 -11.97 -4.46
C ALA A 366 2.49 -12.65 -4.33
N VAL A 367 3.13 -12.48 -3.18
CA VAL A 367 4.49 -12.96 -2.94
C VAL A 367 4.52 -13.97 -1.81
N ALA A 368 5.01 -15.17 -2.13
CA ALA A 368 5.25 -16.24 -1.17
C ALA A 368 6.65 -16.17 -0.56
N GLY A 369 6.84 -16.95 0.50
CA GLY A 369 8.06 -17.05 1.25
C GLY A 369 8.93 -18.24 0.83
N VAL A 370 10.24 -18.05 0.89
CA VAL A 370 11.22 -19.13 0.96
C VAL A 370 12.08 -19.00 2.21
N VAL A 371 12.48 -20.14 2.76
CA VAL A 371 13.35 -20.26 3.93
C VAL A 371 14.61 -21.02 3.55
N PRO A 372 15.71 -20.91 4.32
CA PRO A 372 16.86 -21.78 4.14
C PRO A 372 16.47 -23.23 4.40
N GLY A 373 16.75 -24.11 3.44
CA GLY A 373 16.71 -25.56 3.60
C GLY A 373 18.08 -26.13 3.96
N ALA A 374 18.22 -27.46 3.82
CA ALA A 374 19.48 -28.14 4.07
C ALA A 374 20.63 -27.54 3.25
N ARG A 375 21.76 -27.27 3.90
CA ARG A 375 22.97 -26.67 3.29
C ARG A 375 22.76 -25.26 2.69
N GLY A 376 21.73 -24.53 3.13
CA GLY A 376 21.46 -23.16 2.68
C GLY A 376 20.75 -23.05 1.33
N ILE A 377 20.30 -24.17 0.76
CA ILE A 377 19.51 -24.18 -0.48
C ILE A 377 18.10 -23.65 -0.15
N PRO A 378 17.57 -22.63 -0.86
CA PRO A 378 16.23 -22.12 -0.59
C PRO A 378 15.17 -23.19 -0.81
N VAL A 379 14.22 -23.31 0.13
CA VAL A 379 13.04 -24.18 0.00
C VAL A 379 11.76 -23.36 0.22
N PRO A 380 10.62 -23.76 -0.39
CA PRO A 380 9.34 -23.13 -0.16
C PRO A 380 9.01 -23.09 1.34
N TRP A 381 8.52 -21.95 1.83
CA TRP A 381 8.08 -21.87 3.21
C TRP A 381 6.70 -22.52 3.36
N GLU A 382 6.59 -23.49 4.27
CA GLU A 382 5.33 -24.23 4.49
C GLU A 382 4.20 -23.34 4.99
N LYS A 383 4.54 -22.20 5.63
CA LYS A 383 3.55 -21.22 6.09
C LYS A 383 3.16 -20.18 5.02
N SER A 384 3.57 -20.37 3.77
CA SER A 384 2.97 -19.65 2.63
C SER A 384 1.67 -20.34 2.20
N GLU A 385 0.65 -19.56 1.85
CA GLU A 385 -0.63 -20.07 1.36
C GLU A 385 -0.45 -20.81 0.03
N LEU A 386 -1.21 -21.88 -0.17
CA LEU A 386 -1.37 -22.48 -1.49
C LEU A 386 -2.36 -21.63 -2.28
N SER A 387 -1.91 -21.03 -3.38
CA SER A 387 -2.78 -20.15 -4.16
C SER A 387 -2.39 -20.05 -5.63
N HIS A 388 -3.38 -20.14 -6.52
CA HIS A 388 -3.16 -19.85 -7.95
C HIS A 388 -2.86 -18.37 -8.23
N TYR A 389 -3.06 -17.48 -7.26
CA TYR A 389 -2.73 -16.06 -7.35
C TYR A 389 -1.27 -15.76 -7.00
N THR A 390 -0.56 -16.70 -6.35
CA THR A 390 0.85 -16.54 -6.02
C THR A 390 1.65 -16.27 -7.28
N THR A 391 2.30 -15.10 -7.35
CA THR A 391 3.10 -14.69 -8.52
C THR A 391 4.50 -15.26 -8.43
N CYS A 392 5.18 -15.04 -7.31
CA CYS A 392 6.56 -15.48 -7.12
C CYS A 392 6.86 -15.70 -5.65
N ALA A 393 8.05 -16.23 -5.36
CA ALA A 393 8.55 -16.42 -4.01
C ALA A 393 9.85 -15.64 -3.79
N ALA A 394 10.05 -15.17 -2.57
CA ALA A 394 11.28 -14.51 -2.15
C ALA A 394 11.61 -14.84 -0.68
N PRO A 395 12.85 -14.59 -0.22
CA PRO A 395 13.27 -14.86 1.15
C PRO A 395 12.36 -14.22 2.22
N THR A 396 11.91 -15.01 3.20
CA THR A 396 11.10 -14.56 4.35
C THR A 396 11.92 -13.89 5.45
N ALA A 397 13.25 -14.00 5.37
CA ALA A 397 14.18 -13.38 6.29
C ALA A 397 15.38 -12.82 5.53
N VAL A 398 15.94 -11.73 6.06
CA VAL A 398 17.15 -11.10 5.52
C VAL A 398 18.10 -10.85 6.67
N ALA A 399 19.16 -11.66 6.78
CA ALA A 399 20.28 -11.32 7.65
C ALA A 399 21.08 -10.16 7.02
N GLY A 400 21.43 -9.13 7.81
CA GLY A 400 22.47 -8.16 7.39
C GLY A 400 22.26 -6.66 7.63
N ARG A 401 21.30 -6.21 8.45
CA ARG A 401 21.33 -4.86 9.05
C ARG A 401 20.87 -4.95 10.50
N GLY A 402 21.82 -4.91 11.42
CA GLY A 402 21.59 -5.03 12.87
C GLY A 402 22.49 -6.11 13.47
N ASN A 403 23.27 -5.70 14.46
CA ASN A 403 24.22 -6.45 15.29
C ASN A 403 23.76 -7.89 15.63
N PRO A 404 24.66 -8.89 15.78
CA PRO A 404 24.31 -10.19 16.38
C PRO A 404 23.64 -10.11 17.77
N ALA A 405 23.72 -8.97 18.46
CA ALA A 405 23.00 -8.70 19.71
C ALA A 405 21.53 -8.28 19.51
N THR A 406 21.16 -7.71 18.36
CA THR A 406 19.76 -7.50 17.92
C THR A 406 19.22 -8.70 17.16
N SER A 407 19.65 -9.91 17.49
CA SER A 407 19.11 -11.17 16.97
C SER A 407 17.69 -11.45 17.49
N GLY A 408 16.84 -10.43 17.56
CA GLY A 408 15.42 -10.59 17.28
C GLY A 408 15.29 -10.99 15.83
N SER A 409 15.56 -12.27 15.52
CA SER A 409 15.21 -12.84 14.25
C SER A 409 13.74 -12.51 14.02
N LEU A 410 13.43 -11.64 13.04
CA LEU A 410 12.05 -11.53 12.56
C LEU A 410 11.62 -12.96 12.30
N ALA A 411 10.58 -13.43 13.01
CA ALA A 411 10.03 -14.73 12.71
C ALA A 411 9.72 -14.74 11.21
N PRO A 412 10.04 -15.82 10.48
CA PRO A 412 9.75 -15.90 9.06
C PRO A 412 8.32 -15.43 8.76
N ASP A 413 8.18 -14.52 7.80
CA ASP A 413 6.91 -13.97 7.31
C ASP A 413 7.02 -13.77 5.78
N ASN A 414 5.90 -13.81 5.07
CA ASN A 414 5.83 -13.46 3.65
C ASN A 414 6.02 -11.95 3.41
N ALA A 415 5.81 -11.10 4.43
CA ALA A 415 5.91 -9.65 4.27
C ALA A 415 7.35 -9.17 3.88
N PRO A 416 8.45 -9.69 4.48
CA PRO A 416 9.82 -9.51 3.98
C PRO A 416 10.02 -9.93 2.53
N ALA A 417 9.44 -11.06 2.13
CA ALA A 417 9.51 -11.54 0.75
C ALA A 417 8.86 -10.53 -0.21
N ALA A 418 7.67 -10.02 0.14
CA ALA A 418 6.98 -8.99 -0.63
C ALA A 418 7.83 -7.71 -0.76
N ALA A 419 8.50 -7.27 0.30
CA ALA A 419 9.37 -6.09 0.27
C ALA A 419 10.57 -6.26 -0.66
N LEU A 420 11.19 -7.45 -0.69
CA LEU A 420 12.28 -7.76 -1.61
C LEU A 420 11.82 -7.74 -3.09
N VAL A 421 10.62 -8.27 -3.36
CA VAL A 421 10.01 -8.22 -4.69
C VAL A 421 9.64 -6.79 -5.07
N THR A 422 9.15 -5.97 -4.13
CA THR A 422 8.92 -4.53 -4.34
C THR A 422 10.19 -3.81 -4.74
N GLY A 423 11.30 -4.06 -4.06
CA GLY A 423 12.60 -3.53 -4.45
C GLY A 423 13.02 -3.96 -5.85
N THR A 424 12.82 -5.25 -6.19
CA THR A 424 13.11 -5.77 -7.54
C THR A 424 12.25 -5.10 -8.60
N ALA A 425 10.95 -4.91 -8.33
CA ALA A 425 10.04 -4.19 -9.21
C ALA A 425 10.48 -2.74 -9.40
N ALA A 426 10.99 -2.07 -8.36
CA ALA A 426 11.53 -0.72 -8.47
C ALA A 426 12.76 -0.66 -9.39
N LEU A 427 13.63 -1.67 -9.37
CA LEU A 427 14.75 -1.75 -10.31
C LEU A 427 14.26 -1.87 -11.76
N ILE A 428 13.23 -2.68 -12.01
CA ILE A 428 12.61 -2.85 -13.34
C ILE A 428 11.95 -1.54 -13.79
N CYS A 429 11.14 -0.91 -12.91
CA CYS A 429 10.43 0.34 -13.22
C CYS A 429 11.39 1.49 -13.56
N SER A 430 12.58 1.54 -12.95
CA SER A 430 13.59 2.55 -13.28
C SER A 430 14.15 2.37 -14.70
N LEU A 431 14.25 1.13 -15.18
CA LEU A 431 14.69 0.83 -16.55
C LEU A 431 13.56 0.94 -17.58
N LEU A 432 12.32 0.82 -17.14
CA LEU A 432 11.11 0.89 -17.96
C LEU A 432 10.14 1.88 -17.31
N PRO A 433 10.44 3.19 -17.30
CA PRO A 433 9.55 4.19 -16.72
C PRO A 433 8.23 4.25 -17.50
N LYS A 434 7.18 4.72 -16.81
CA LYS A 434 5.88 4.97 -17.45
C LYS A 434 6.02 6.08 -18.49
N THR A 435 5.36 5.93 -19.63
CA THR A 435 5.29 6.98 -20.66
C THR A 435 4.10 7.91 -20.45
N GLY A 436 3.07 7.46 -19.72
CA GLY A 436 1.80 8.17 -19.57
C GLY A 436 0.81 7.87 -20.70
N GLU A 437 1.23 7.11 -21.71
CA GLU A 437 0.42 6.69 -22.86
C GLU A 437 -0.11 5.26 -22.70
N GLU A 438 0.23 4.59 -21.60
CA GLU A 438 -0.20 3.22 -21.35
C GLU A 438 -1.71 3.11 -21.19
N LEU A 439 -2.29 2.09 -21.81
CA LEU A 439 -3.66 1.67 -21.51
C LEU A 439 -3.77 1.27 -20.03
N SER A 440 -4.98 1.33 -19.47
CA SER A 440 -5.24 0.91 -18.09
C SER A 440 -4.71 -0.50 -17.81
N GLY A 441 -3.79 -0.61 -16.86
CA GLY A 441 -3.18 -1.87 -16.43
C GLY A 441 -2.03 -2.38 -17.29
N GLN A 442 -1.79 -1.79 -18.47
CA GLN A 442 -0.75 -2.27 -19.39
C GLN A 442 0.65 -2.18 -18.76
N TYR A 443 0.93 -1.14 -18.00
CA TYR A 443 2.20 -1.01 -17.29
C TYR A 443 2.34 -2.09 -16.21
N VAL A 444 1.28 -2.34 -15.45
CA VAL A 444 1.27 -3.37 -14.40
C VAL A 444 1.53 -4.75 -15.01
N GLN A 445 0.87 -5.07 -16.12
CA GLN A 445 1.07 -6.34 -16.82
C GLN A 445 2.49 -6.51 -17.36
N ARG A 446 3.11 -5.43 -17.84
CA ARG A 446 4.53 -5.44 -18.24
C ARG A 446 5.43 -5.81 -17.07
N ILE A 447 5.28 -5.13 -15.93
CA ILE A 447 6.10 -5.40 -14.74
C ILE A 447 5.85 -6.82 -14.23
N TYR A 448 4.59 -7.26 -14.19
CA TYR A 448 4.19 -8.62 -13.84
C TYR A 448 4.83 -9.68 -14.76
N GLU A 449 4.79 -9.51 -16.09
CA GLU A 449 5.39 -10.45 -17.07
C GLU A 449 6.91 -10.60 -16.82
N ILE A 450 7.60 -9.50 -16.54
CA ILE A 450 9.04 -9.49 -16.27
C ILE A 450 9.34 -10.20 -14.94
N LEU A 451 8.57 -9.92 -13.87
CA LEU A 451 8.72 -10.59 -12.57
C LEU A 451 8.49 -12.10 -12.70
N CYS A 452 7.46 -12.54 -13.41
CA CYS A 452 7.18 -13.97 -13.60
C CYS A 452 8.31 -14.67 -14.35
N ARG A 453 8.82 -14.05 -15.42
CA ARG A 453 9.90 -14.64 -16.24
C ARG A 453 11.26 -14.64 -15.56
N SER A 454 11.50 -13.74 -14.63
CA SER A 454 12.76 -13.69 -13.90
C SER A 454 12.85 -14.74 -12.79
N CYS A 455 11.75 -15.41 -12.46
CA CYS A 455 11.73 -16.45 -11.45
C CYS A 455 12.43 -17.75 -11.90
N ASP A 456 12.90 -18.51 -10.92
CA ASP A 456 13.45 -19.86 -11.09
C ASP A 456 12.71 -20.85 -10.19
N SER A 457 11.81 -21.63 -10.78
CA SER A 457 11.07 -22.68 -10.09
C SER A 457 11.94 -23.90 -9.77
N LYS A 458 12.98 -24.15 -10.58
CA LYS A 458 13.80 -25.36 -10.48
C LYS A 458 14.69 -25.34 -9.24
N ILE A 459 15.15 -24.16 -8.82
CA ILE A 459 15.88 -23.98 -7.55
C ILE A 459 15.02 -24.45 -6.36
N LEU A 460 13.69 -24.30 -6.46
CA LEU A 460 12.74 -24.72 -5.43
C LEU A 460 12.21 -26.16 -5.64
N GLY A 461 12.83 -26.93 -6.54
CA GLY A 461 12.43 -28.29 -6.87
C GLY A 461 11.15 -28.40 -7.70
N GLN A 462 10.70 -27.31 -8.32
CA GLN A 462 9.45 -27.28 -9.10
C GLN A 462 9.72 -27.17 -10.61
N PRO A 463 9.01 -27.93 -11.47
CA PRO A 463 9.25 -27.92 -12.91
C PRO A 463 8.79 -26.61 -13.58
N SER A 464 7.75 -25.98 -13.04
CA SER A 464 7.14 -24.74 -13.55
C SER A 464 6.37 -24.05 -12.41
N PHE A 465 5.25 -23.38 -12.73
CA PHE A 465 4.37 -22.76 -11.74
C PHE A 465 3.92 -23.77 -10.67
N HIS A 466 3.94 -23.35 -9.41
CA HIS A 466 3.41 -24.12 -8.29
C HIS A 466 2.63 -23.20 -7.34
N PRO A 467 1.41 -23.55 -6.88
CA PRO A 467 0.57 -22.65 -6.07
C PRO A 467 1.23 -22.09 -4.80
N ARG A 468 2.18 -22.83 -4.20
CA ARG A 468 2.94 -22.37 -3.03
C ARG A 468 3.95 -21.25 -3.33
N THR A 469 4.48 -21.19 -4.54
CA THR A 469 5.65 -20.36 -4.88
C THR A 469 5.48 -19.55 -6.17
N GLY A 470 4.33 -19.67 -6.82
CA GLY A 470 4.08 -19.08 -8.13
C GLY A 470 5.07 -19.60 -9.17
N TYR A 471 5.65 -18.67 -9.92
CA TYR A 471 6.68 -18.97 -10.94
C TYR A 471 8.06 -19.32 -10.37
N GLY A 472 8.23 -19.30 -9.03
CA GLY A 472 9.47 -19.73 -8.36
C GLY A 472 10.19 -18.60 -7.64
N LEU A 473 11.47 -18.83 -7.33
CA LEU A 473 12.31 -17.88 -6.61
C LEU A 473 12.67 -16.69 -7.51
N ILE A 474 12.40 -15.47 -7.05
CA ILE A 474 12.72 -14.26 -7.81
C ILE A 474 14.25 -14.09 -7.98
N ASN A 475 14.69 -13.75 -9.19
CA ASN A 475 16.06 -13.35 -9.48
C ASN A 475 16.09 -11.91 -10.03
N ALA A 476 16.61 -10.98 -9.22
CA ALA A 476 16.65 -9.56 -9.54
C ALA A 476 17.62 -9.24 -10.69
N ASP A 477 18.77 -9.92 -10.78
CA ASP A 477 19.75 -9.70 -11.85
C ASP A 477 19.18 -10.13 -13.21
N ARG A 478 18.57 -11.32 -13.25
CA ARG A 478 17.89 -11.84 -14.43
C ARG A 478 16.76 -10.91 -14.86
N ALA A 479 15.97 -10.38 -13.92
CA ALA A 479 14.92 -9.42 -14.21
C ALA A 479 15.45 -8.19 -14.96
N VAL A 480 16.46 -7.50 -14.40
CA VAL A 480 16.92 -6.21 -14.93
C VAL A 480 17.81 -6.33 -16.18
N ARG A 481 18.45 -7.48 -16.39
CA ARG A 481 19.28 -7.75 -17.57
C ARG A 481 18.48 -8.46 -18.67
N LYS A 482 18.28 -9.76 -18.49
CA LYS A 482 17.75 -10.65 -19.51
C LYS A 482 16.30 -10.31 -19.85
N GLU A 483 15.43 -10.23 -18.85
CA GLU A 483 14.00 -10.13 -19.10
C GLU A 483 13.58 -8.71 -19.53
N VAL A 484 14.18 -7.65 -18.95
CA VAL A 484 14.02 -6.27 -19.47
C VAL A 484 14.58 -6.14 -20.89
N GLY A 485 15.75 -6.72 -21.18
CA GLY A 485 16.34 -6.73 -22.52
C GLY A 485 15.42 -7.40 -23.55
N ALA A 486 14.96 -8.61 -23.25
CA ALA A 486 14.01 -9.35 -24.08
C ALA A 486 12.69 -8.59 -24.28
N TYR A 487 12.20 -7.89 -23.26
CA TYR A 487 11.01 -7.05 -23.39
C TYR A 487 11.23 -5.89 -24.36
N ARG A 488 12.37 -5.19 -24.27
CA ARG A 488 12.71 -4.09 -25.20
C ARG A 488 12.81 -4.59 -26.64
N GLU A 489 13.45 -5.73 -26.87
CA GLU A 489 13.52 -6.36 -28.19
C GLU A 489 12.13 -6.71 -28.74
N LYS A 490 11.29 -7.35 -27.91
CA LYS A 490 9.90 -7.66 -28.26
C LYS A 490 9.12 -6.40 -28.66
N MET A 491 9.25 -5.31 -27.92
CA MET A 491 8.57 -4.05 -28.22
C MET A 491 9.06 -3.40 -29.51
N ASN A 492 10.38 -3.41 -29.77
CA ASN A 492 10.95 -2.89 -31.02
C ASN A 492 10.43 -3.68 -32.24
N GLN A 493 10.31 -5.00 -32.13
CA GLN A 493 9.74 -5.84 -33.18
C GLN A 493 8.25 -5.54 -33.42
N VAL A 494 7.47 -5.33 -32.36
CA VAL A 494 6.05 -4.94 -32.46
C VAL A 494 5.92 -3.60 -33.17
N GLU A 495 6.73 -2.62 -32.79
CA GLU A 495 6.71 -1.28 -33.40
C GLU A 495 7.10 -1.34 -34.90
N THR A 496 8.14 -2.09 -35.24
CA THR A 496 8.56 -2.26 -36.65
C THR A 496 7.46 -2.93 -37.47
N ARG A 497 6.81 -3.98 -36.94
CA ARG A 497 5.68 -4.63 -37.61
C ARG A 497 4.49 -3.69 -37.77
N PHE A 498 4.20 -2.86 -36.77
CA PHE A 498 3.12 -1.88 -36.83
C PHE A 498 3.38 -0.83 -37.90
N LYS A 499 4.57 -0.21 -37.91
CA LYS A 499 4.98 0.78 -38.93
C LYS A 499 4.87 0.21 -40.34
N LYS A 500 5.40 -1.00 -40.57
CA LYS A 500 5.30 -1.70 -41.86
C LYS A 500 3.84 -1.88 -42.32
N ARG A 501 2.95 -2.32 -41.43
CA ARG A 501 1.52 -2.49 -41.74
C ARG A 501 0.82 -1.16 -42.05
N MET A 502 1.20 -0.08 -41.38
CA MET A 502 0.63 1.25 -41.65
C MET A 502 1.09 1.79 -43.01
N GLU A 503 2.35 1.58 -43.38
CA GLU A 503 2.88 1.92 -44.71
C GLU A 503 2.17 1.11 -45.81
N GLU A 504 2.01 -0.19 -45.63
CA GLU A 504 1.28 -1.07 -46.54
C GLU A 504 -0.17 -0.60 -46.76
N ARG A 505 -0.87 -0.20 -45.68
CA ARG A 505 -2.22 0.37 -45.76
C ARG A 505 -2.26 1.70 -46.48
N ALA A 506 -1.33 2.61 -46.20
CA ALA A 506 -1.27 3.91 -46.85
C ALA A 506 -1.04 3.77 -48.37
N VAL A 507 -0.18 2.83 -48.78
CA VAL A 507 0.04 2.51 -50.20
C VAL A 507 -1.23 1.95 -50.83
N GLN A 508 -1.96 1.08 -50.13
CA GLN A 508 -3.21 0.49 -50.61
C GLN A 508 -4.30 1.56 -50.80
N GLU A 509 -4.51 2.45 -49.81
CA GLU A 509 -5.48 3.54 -49.89
C GLU A 509 -5.15 4.55 -51.01
N GLN A 510 -3.85 4.80 -51.28
CA GLN A 510 -3.44 5.64 -52.40
C GLN A 510 -3.72 5.01 -53.76
N LYS A 511 -3.63 3.68 -53.87
CA LYS A 511 -4.01 2.95 -55.09
C LYS A 511 -5.52 2.99 -55.29
N GLU A 512 -6.29 2.80 -54.23
CA GLU A 512 -7.76 2.83 -54.27
C GLU A 512 -8.32 4.21 -54.61
N LYS A 513 -7.64 5.31 -54.25
CA LYS A 513 -8.06 6.68 -54.63
C LYS A 513 -7.68 7.09 -56.06
N LYS A 514 -6.80 6.34 -56.73
CA LYS A 514 -6.38 6.61 -58.12
C LYS A 514 -7.18 5.84 -59.16
N ASN A 515 -7.95 4.84 -58.72
CA ASN A 515 -8.94 4.13 -59.51
C ASN A 515 -10.32 4.70 -59.22
#